data_AF-A0A6P4ER94-F1
#
_entry.id   AF-A0A6P4ER94-F1
#
_cell.length_a   1.000
_cell.length_b   1.000
_cell.length_c   1.000
_cell.angle_alpha   90.00
_cell.angle_beta   90.00
_cell.angle_gamma   90.00
#
_symmetry.space_group_name_H-M   'P 1'
#
loop_
_entity.id
_entity.type
_entity.pdbx_description
1 polymer ?
#
loop_
_entity_poly.entity_id
_entity_poly.type
_entity_poly.pdbx_seq_one_letter_code
_entity_poly.pdbx_strand_id
1 'polypeptide(L)'
;MNMKSIVTSPVCSFSLIRHMKSDWTHWQLFLEADPGEDALESLHSKKKYLPTYEDLTEVCSGISSIINAYDLFPKDIARGLFSGVQLKSLMSPRDCVQMAAHSIDIQDFNMTVEWLQVAISMLGNPSLQDRFHTLFHLNATDLYFKLAEVYISQYLWLPALETVDDALKLQPRNAKLLVMEEHLSSRILLDLSPTPYLNIRKNQHKLQKNKSLHCFYQRKKEHSFLLLTSLKAEIVFLDPLIVLYH
;
A
#
# COMPACT_ATOMS: atom_id res chain seq x y z
N MET A 1 -11.06 -57.88 13.09
CA MET A 1 -11.85 -58.77 12.18
C MET A 1 -10.88 -59.65 11.40
N ASN A 2 -11.14 -60.95 11.31
CA ASN A 2 -10.23 -61.91 10.67
C ASN A 2 -10.48 -61.93 9.15
N MET A 3 -9.46 -61.74 8.32
CA MET A 3 -9.61 -61.66 6.85
C MET A 3 -10.26 -62.93 6.28
N LYS A 4 -9.98 -64.09 6.90
CA LYS A 4 -10.62 -65.37 6.54
C LYS A 4 -12.13 -65.35 6.77
N SER A 5 -12.63 -64.72 7.84
CA SER A 5 -14.08 -64.68 8.12
C SER A 5 -14.86 -63.76 7.17
N ILE A 6 -14.18 -62.79 6.56
CA ILE A 6 -14.78 -61.89 5.55
C ILE A 6 -14.98 -62.64 4.24
N VAL A 7 -14.02 -63.46 3.83
CA VAL A 7 -14.05 -64.22 2.56
C VAL A 7 -14.93 -65.48 2.66
N THR A 8 -15.08 -66.07 3.85
CA THR A 8 -15.92 -67.26 4.03
C THR A 8 -17.41 -66.95 4.25
N SER A 9 -17.75 -65.73 4.67
CA SER A 9 -19.14 -65.30 4.81
C SER A 9 -19.67 -64.80 3.46
N PRO A 10 -20.70 -65.44 2.86
CA PRO A 10 -21.21 -65.04 1.55
C PRO A 10 -21.67 -63.58 1.49
N VAL A 11 -22.23 -63.07 2.59
CA VAL A 11 -22.69 -61.67 2.69
C VAL A 11 -21.50 -60.70 2.69
N CYS A 12 -20.47 -61.00 3.47
CA CYS A 12 -19.27 -60.15 3.55
C CYS A 12 -18.46 -60.18 2.26
N SER A 13 -18.29 -61.36 1.65
CA SER A 13 -17.63 -61.53 0.36
C SER A 13 -18.34 -60.80 -0.76
N PHE A 14 -19.68 -60.92 -0.82
CA PHE A 14 -20.48 -60.18 -1.80
C PHE A 14 -20.35 -58.67 -1.62
N SER A 15 -20.43 -58.18 -0.38
CA SER A 15 -20.27 -56.75 -0.08
C SER A 15 -18.89 -56.24 -0.50
N LEU A 16 -17.82 -56.99 -0.25
CA LEU A 16 -16.46 -56.61 -0.64
C LEU A 16 -16.28 -56.58 -2.16
N ILE A 17 -16.75 -57.63 -2.86
CA ILE A 17 -16.69 -57.70 -4.33
C ILE A 17 -17.48 -56.55 -4.96
N ARG A 18 -18.68 -56.24 -4.44
CA ARG A 18 -19.48 -55.11 -4.90
C ARG A 18 -18.76 -53.78 -4.64
N HIS A 19 -18.17 -53.59 -3.47
CA HIS A 19 -17.44 -52.36 -3.15
C HIS A 19 -16.24 -52.15 -4.09
N MET A 20 -15.45 -53.19 -4.34
CA MET A 20 -14.28 -53.08 -5.22
C MET A 20 -14.65 -52.94 -6.71
N LYS A 21 -15.72 -53.60 -7.16
CA LYS A 21 -16.10 -53.60 -8.59
C LYS A 21 -17.01 -52.44 -8.98
N SER A 22 -17.93 -52.06 -8.09
CA SER A 22 -18.98 -51.10 -8.37
C SER A 22 -18.74 -49.80 -7.62
N ASP A 23 -18.57 -49.82 -6.29
CA ASP A 23 -18.53 -48.56 -5.54
C ASP A 23 -17.24 -47.77 -5.84
N TRP A 24 -16.12 -48.48 -6.00
CA TRP A 24 -14.84 -47.86 -6.35
C TRP A 24 -14.86 -47.14 -7.71
N THR A 25 -15.56 -47.66 -8.71
CA THR A 25 -15.67 -46.98 -10.02
C THR A 25 -16.48 -45.70 -9.94
N HIS A 26 -17.50 -45.64 -9.07
CA HIS A 26 -18.25 -44.40 -8.82
C HIS A 26 -17.40 -43.36 -8.08
N TRP A 27 -16.59 -43.78 -7.09
CA TRP A 27 -15.65 -42.89 -6.42
C TRP A 27 -14.58 -42.36 -7.37
N GLN A 28 -14.06 -43.21 -8.26
CA GLN A 28 -13.11 -42.79 -9.27
C GLN A 28 -13.71 -41.71 -10.19
N LEU A 29 -14.91 -41.93 -10.73
CA LEU A 29 -15.59 -40.94 -11.56
C LEU A 29 -15.89 -39.63 -10.81
N PHE A 30 -16.24 -39.72 -9.52
CA PHE A 30 -16.47 -38.55 -8.68
C PHE A 30 -15.18 -37.76 -8.42
N LEU A 31 -14.05 -38.44 -8.24
CA LEU A 31 -12.74 -37.81 -8.05
C LEU A 31 -12.11 -37.30 -9.35
N GLU A 32 -12.49 -37.87 -10.49
CA GLU A 32 -12.10 -37.40 -11.83
C GLU A 32 -12.87 -36.14 -12.25
N ALA A 33 -14.03 -35.86 -11.65
CA ALA A 33 -14.76 -34.63 -11.90
C ALA A 33 -14.00 -33.43 -11.33
N ASP A 34 -13.79 -32.38 -12.14
CA ASP A 34 -13.11 -31.17 -11.70
C ASP A 34 -14.05 -30.33 -10.82
N PRO A 35 -13.79 -30.21 -9.50
CA PRO A 35 -14.68 -29.47 -8.63
C PRO A 35 -14.56 -27.97 -8.91
N GLY A 36 -15.68 -27.35 -9.27
CA GLY A 36 -15.79 -25.90 -9.36
C GLY A 36 -15.76 -25.32 -10.78
N GLU A 37 -15.95 -26.14 -11.81
CA GLU A 37 -16.18 -25.64 -13.18
C GLU A 37 -17.31 -24.59 -13.23
N ASP A 38 -18.45 -24.85 -12.59
CA ASP A 38 -19.56 -23.88 -12.51
C ASP A 38 -19.15 -22.55 -11.84
N ALA A 39 -18.31 -22.65 -10.80
CA ALA A 39 -17.80 -21.47 -10.09
C ALA A 39 -16.81 -20.70 -10.97
N LEU A 40 -15.97 -21.42 -11.72
CA LEU A 40 -15.00 -20.86 -12.66
C LEU A 40 -15.71 -20.18 -13.84
N GLU A 41 -16.75 -20.81 -14.41
CA GLU A 41 -17.56 -20.23 -15.48
C GLU A 41 -18.29 -18.96 -15.01
N SER A 42 -18.86 -19.00 -13.80
CA SER A 42 -19.42 -17.81 -13.14
C SER A 42 -18.37 -16.69 -12.96
N LEU A 43 -17.15 -17.02 -12.54
CA LEU A 43 -16.05 -16.04 -12.44
C LEU A 43 -15.66 -15.47 -13.81
N HIS A 44 -15.56 -16.32 -14.84
CA HIS A 44 -15.27 -15.89 -16.20
C HIS A 44 -16.35 -14.95 -16.75
N SER A 45 -17.63 -15.22 -16.48
CA SER A 45 -18.73 -14.35 -16.87
C SER A 45 -18.63 -12.95 -16.25
N LYS A 46 -18.08 -12.85 -15.04
CA LYS A 46 -17.90 -11.60 -14.29
C LYS A 46 -16.60 -10.87 -14.63
N LYS A 47 -15.60 -11.55 -15.20
CA LYS A 47 -14.27 -11.00 -15.51
C LYS A 47 -14.34 -9.69 -16.30
N LYS A 48 -15.31 -9.54 -17.21
CA LYS A 48 -15.51 -8.33 -18.02
C LYS A 48 -15.83 -7.08 -17.17
N TYR A 49 -16.39 -7.26 -15.98
CA TYR A 49 -16.79 -6.16 -15.07
C TYR A 49 -15.80 -5.96 -13.93
N LEU A 50 -14.72 -6.75 -13.88
CA LEU A 50 -13.69 -6.58 -12.85
C LEU A 50 -12.78 -5.40 -13.22
N PRO A 51 -12.29 -4.67 -12.22
CA PRO A 51 -11.30 -3.62 -12.43
C PRO A 51 -10.08 -4.14 -13.19
N THR A 52 -9.62 -3.32 -14.11
CA THR A 52 -8.40 -3.53 -14.89
C THR A 52 -7.21 -2.87 -14.20
N TYR A 53 -6.02 -3.03 -14.78
CA TYR A 53 -4.83 -2.35 -14.28
C TYR A 53 -4.95 -0.82 -14.38
N GLU A 54 -5.60 -0.31 -15.43
CA GLU A 54 -5.83 1.13 -15.61
C GLU A 54 -6.69 1.70 -14.48
N ASP A 55 -7.78 1.01 -14.13
CA ASP A 55 -8.64 1.40 -13.00
C ASP A 55 -7.84 1.45 -11.68
N LEU A 56 -6.92 0.51 -11.46
CA LEU A 56 -6.05 0.52 -10.28
C LEU A 56 -5.10 1.73 -10.26
N THR A 57 -4.54 2.09 -11.41
CA THR A 57 -3.67 3.27 -11.52
C THR A 57 -4.42 4.56 -11.30
N GLU A 58 -5.65 4.66 -11.80
CA GLU A 58 -6.52 5.82 -11.59
C GLU A 58 -6.89 5.97 -10.12
N VAL A 59 -7.23 4.86 -9.44
CA VAL A 59 -7.49 4.86 -8.00
C VAL A 59 -6.26 5.32 -7.21
N CYS A 60 -5.06 4.81 -7.53
CA CYS A 60 -3.83 5.23 -6.85
C CYS A 60 -3.53 6.72 -7.07
N SER A 61 -3.76 7.21 -8.29
CA SER A 61 -3.61 8.63 -8.63
C SER A 61 -4.61 9.52 -7.88
N GLY A 62 -5.87 9.09 -7.81
CA GLY A 62 -6.93 9.77 -7.06
C GLY A 62 -6.64 9.85 -5.57
N ILE A 63 -6.22 8.74 -4.95
CA ILE A 63 -5.81 8.71 -3.54
C ILE A 63 -4.61 9.63 -3.31
N SER A 64 -3.58 9.57 -4.16
CA SER A 64 -2.41 10.45 -4.07
C SER A 64 -2.79 11.92 -4.19
N SER A 65 -3.72 12.26 -5.09
CA SER A 65 -4.23 13.62 -5.26
C SER A 65 -4.95 14.12 -4.00
N ILE A 66 -5.76 13.28 -3.37
CA ILE A 66 -6.44 13.59 -2.11
C ILE A 66 -5.43 13.79 -0.98
N ILE A 67 -4.44 12.91 -0.86
CA ILE A 67 -3.35 13.02 0.13
C ILE A 67 -2.66 14.36 0.01
N ASN A 68 -2.27 14.72 -1.21
CA ASN A 68 -1.54 15.94 -1.50
C ASN A 68 -2.40 17.19 -1.31
N ALA A 69 -3.70 17.13 -1.64
CA ALA A 69 -4.60 18.27 -1.49
C ALA A 69 -4.90 18.62 -0.02
N TYR A 70 -4.85 17.63 0.87
CA TYR A 70 -5.24 17.78 2.28
C TYR A 70 -4.07 17.56 3.26
N ASP A 71 -2.84 17.43 2.77
CA ASP A 71 -1.64 17.13 3.57
C ASP A 71 -1.84 15.97 4.56
N LEU A 72 -2.46 14.89 4.07
CA LEU A 72 -2.77 13.72 4.90
C LEU A 72 -1.58 12.78 5.05
N PHE A 73 -1.45 12.14 6.20
CA PHE A 73 -0.41 11.14 6.41
C PHE A 73 -0.87 9.76 5.90
N PRO A 74 0.00 9.01 5.17
CA PRO A 74 -0.30 7.65 4.72
C PRO A 74 -0.79 6.73 5.82
N LYS A 75 -0.20 6.85 7.03
CA LYS A 75 -0.57 6.08 8.21
C LYS A 75 -2.02 6.32 8.65
N ASP A 76 -2.52 7.55 8.52
CA ASP A 76 -3.88 7.91 8.92
C ASP A 76 -4.88 7.35 7.91
N ILE A 77 -4.60 7.53 6.61
CA ILE A 77 -5.44 6.97 5.54
C ILE A 77 -5.48 5.46 5.59
N ALA A 78 -4.35 4.80 5.83
CA ALA A 78 -4.29 3.35 5.89
C ALA A 78 -5.14 2.79 7.04
N ARG A 79 -5.31 3.58 8.12
CA ARG A 79 -6.22 3.30 9.25
C ARG A 79 -7.64 3.79 9.02
N GLY A 80 -7.97 4.31 7.84
CA GLY A 80 -9.28 4.86 7.50
C GLY A 80 -9.57 6.20 8.17
N LEU A 81 -8.58 6.92 8.70
CA LEU A 81 -8.79 8.24 9.29
C LEU A 81 -8.66 9.32 8.20
N PHE A 82 -9.77 10.00 7.92
CA PHE A 82 -9.85 11.07 6.93
C PHE A 82 -10.36 12.36 7.56
N SER A 83 -9.49 13.38 7.70
CA SER A 83 -9.84 14.69 8.28
C SER A 83 -10.61 14.60 9.61
N GLY A 84 -10.25 13.66 10.48
CA GLY A 84 -10.90 13.43 11.78
C GLY A 84 -12.13 12.50 11.75
N VAL A 85 -12.54 12.03 10.58
CA VAL A 85 -13.63 11.06 10.40
C VAL A 85 -13.06 9.67 10.23
N GLN A 86 -13.55 8.71 11.02
CA GLN A 86 -13.17 7.31 10.92
C GLN A 86 -14.01 6.60 9.85
N LEU A 87 -13.38 6.22 8.75
CA LEU A 87 -13.95 5.39 7.70
C LEU A 87 -13.98 3.92 8.16
N LYS A 88 -14.95 3.18 7.62
CA LYS A 88 -15.07 1.73 7.81
C LYS A 88 -14.07 0.93 6.97
N SER A 89 -13.62 1.51 5.86
CA SER A 89 -12.64 0.93 4.95
C SER A 89 -11.23 1.18 5.45
N LEU A 90 -10.48 0.11 5.65
CA LEU A 90 -9.06 0.13 6.00
C LEU A 90 -8.25 -0.33 4.80
N MET A 91 -7.04 0.19 4.65
CA MET A 91 -6.12 -0.34 3.64
C MET A 91 -5.42 -1.58 4.18
N SER A 92 -5.25 -2.57 3.31
CA SER A 92 -4.40 -3.71 3.59
C SER A 92 -2.91 -3.34 3.42
N PRO A 93 -1.98 -4.13 3.97
CA PRO A 93 -0.55 -3.96 3.69
C PRO A 93 -0.24 -3.97 2.19
N ARG A 94 -0.98 -4.76 1.39
CA ARG A 94 -0.80 -4.83 -0.06
C ARG A 94 -1.25 -3.56 -0.76
N ASP A 95 -2.34 -2.94 -0.30
CA ASP A 95 -2.79 -1.66 -0.85
C ASP A 95 -1.73 -0.57 -0.59
N CYS A 96 -1.08 -0.61 0.58
CA CYS A 96 0.04 0.28 0.89
C CYS A 96 1.24 0.03 -0.03
N VAL A 97 1.57 -1.22 -0.34
CA VAL A 97 2.62 -1.57 -1.32
C VAL A 97 2.27 -1.10 -2.73
N GLN A 98 1.00 -1.20 -3.12
CA GLN A 98 0.54 -0.71 -4.42
C GLN A 98 0.66 0.83 -4.51
N MET A 99 0.33 1.54 -3.43
CA MET A 99 0.56 2.99 -3.34
C MET A 99 2.04 3.34 -3.39
N ALA A 100 2.92 2.53 -2.77
CA ALA A 100 4.36 2.71 -2.87
C ALA A 100 4.86 2.50 -4.31
N ALA A 101 4.38 1.47 -5.01
CA ALA A 101 4.72 1.23 -6.42
C ALA A 101 4.28 2.42 -7.31
N HIS A 102 3.06 2.90 -7.13
CA HIS A 102 2.59 4.10 -7.82
C HIS A 102 3.45 5.34 -7.51
N SER A 103 3.89 5.49 -6.25
CA SER A 103 4.76 6.60 -5.83
C SER A 103 6.14 6.52 -6.51
N ILE A 104 6.67 5.31 -6.73
CA ILE A 104 7.90 5.09 -7.52
C ILE A 104 7.69 5.50 -8.98
N ASP A 105 6.56 5.13 -9.58
CA ASP A 105 6.26 5.46 -10.98
C ASP A 105 6.24 6.98 -11.23
N ILE A 106 5.76 7.76 -10.25
CA ILE A 106 5.76 9.24 -10.28
C ILE A 106 7.04 9.88 -9.71
N GLN A 107 8.05 9.07 -9.35
CA GLN A 107 9.32 9.49 -8.75
C GLN A 107 9.20 10.22 -7.40
N ASP A 108 8.12 10.02 -6.65
CA ASP A 108 7.98 10.50 -5.26
C ASP A 108 8.54 9.46 -4.29
N PHE A 109 9.87 9.47 -4.14
CA PHE A 109 10.57 8.54 -3.26
C PHE A 109 10.26 8.77 -1.77
N ASN A 110 9.89 10.00 -1.38
CA ASN A 110 9.52 10.28 0.01
C ASN A 110 8.20 9.60 0.37
N MET A 111 7.18 9.75 -0.49
CA MET A 111 5.90 9.05 -0.30
C MET A 111 6.05 7.53 -0.38
N THR A 112 6.96 7.06 -1.24
CA THR A 112 7.30 5.63 -1.32
C THR A 112 7.78 5.09 0.03
N VAL A 113 8.71 5.79 0.68
CA VAL A 113 9.24 5.42 2.00
C VAL A 113 8.13 5.36 3.05
N GLU A 114 7.28 6.40 3.11
CA GLU A 114 6.16 6.46 4.07
C GLU A 114 5.20 5.27 3.89
N TRP A 115 4.83 4.94 2.65
CA TRP A 115 3.93 3.83 2.36
C TRP A 115 4.53 2.46 2.71
N LEU A 116 5.81 2.25 2.41
CA LEU A 116 6.51 1.00 2.76
C LEU A 116 6.64 0.85 4.28
N GLN A 117 6.95 1.93 5.00
CA GLN A 117 7.01 1.91 6.47
C GLN A 117 5.65 1.57 7.08
N VAL A 118 4.56 2.12 6.55
CA VAL A 118 3.20 1.78 6.98
C VAL A 118 2.93 0.28 6.75
N ALA A 119 3.25 -0.25 5.57
CA ALA A 119 3.05 -1.66 5.25
C ALA A 119 3.84 -2.59 6.20
N ILE A 120 5.11 -2.29 6.47
CA ILE A 120 5.97 -3.02 7.41
C ILE A 120 5.36 -2.97 8.83
N SER A 121 4.91 -1.80 9.27
CA SER A 121 4.32 -1.63 10.61
C SER A 121 3.03 -2.42 10.80
N MET A 122 2.24 -2.60 9.73
CA MET A 122 1.03 -3.41 9.76
C MET A 122 1.34 -4.90 9.84
N LEU A 123 2.37 -5.35 9.12
CA LEU A 123 2.77 -6.75 9.10
C LEU A 123 3.39 -7.20 10.43
N GLY A 124 4.08 -6.30 11.13
CA GLY A 124 4.60 -6.56 12.48
C GLY A 124 3.55 -6.53 13.59
N ASN A 125 2.29 -6.17 13.30
CA ASN A 125 1.25 -6.07 14.31
C ASN A 125 0.35 -7.32 14.34
N PRO A 126 0.41 -8.15 15.41
CA PRO A 126 -0.32 -9.42 15.46
C PRO A 126 -1.84 -9.26 15.39
N SER A 127 -2.37 -8.12 15.86
CA SER A 127 -3.81 -7.82 15.82
C SER A 127 -4.35 -7.56 14.40
N LEU A 128 -3.47 -7.17 13.48
CA LEU A 128 -3.79 -6.93 12.08
C LEU A 128 -3.48 -8.16 11.22
N GLN A 129 -2.51 -8.99 11.64
CA GLN A 129 -2.13 -10.24 10.98
C GLN A 129 -3.32 -11.19 10.75
N ASP A 130 -4.14 -11.47 11.78
CA ASP A 130 -5.28 -12.39 11.68
C ASP A 130 -6.32 -11.99 10.61
N ARG A 131 -6.39 -10.70 10.26
CA ARG A 131 -7.35 -10.17 9.27
C ARG A 131 -6.87 -10.32 7.82
N PHE A 132 -5.57 -10.46 7.60
CA PHE A 132 -4.97 -10.47 6.26
C PHE A 132 -4.28 -11.80 5.91
N HIS A 133 -4.15 -12.73 6.87
CA HIS A 133 -3.27 -13.90 6.78
C HIS A 133 -3.67 -15.00 5.80
N THR A 134 -4.93 -15.12 5.42
CA THR A 134 -5.40 -16.37 4.78
C THR A 134 -5.23 -16.45 3.28
N LEU A 135 -4.80 -15.38 2.59
CA LEU A 135 -4.83 -15.38 1.13
C LEU A 135 -3.52 -15.01 0.42
N PHE A 136 -2.52 -14.41 1.07
CA PHE A 136 -1.42 -13.80 0.32
C PHE A 136 -0.03 -13.85 0.99
N HIS A 137 0.99 -14.22 0.22
CA HIS A 137 2.41 -14.30 0.62
C HIS A 137 3.11 -12.92 0.53
N LEU A 138 2.82 -12.00 1.46
CA LEU A 138 3.60 -10.77 1.61
C LEU A 138 4.62 -10.96 2.74
N ASN A 139 5.92 -10.81 2.44
CA ASN A 139 6.99 -11.04 3.42
C ASN A 139 7.63 -9.71 3.85
N ALA A 140 7.82 -9.54 5.15
CA ALA A 140 8.38 -8.31 5.73
C ALA A 140 9.79 -8.02 5.18
N THR A 141 10.62 -9.06 5.00
CA THR A 141 11.99 -8.89 4.52
C THR A 141 12.05 -8.36 3.09
N ASP A 142 11.08 -8.73 2.25
CA ASP A 142 11.02 -8.25 0.87
C ASP A 142 10.65 -6.75 0.84
N LEU A 143 9.81 -6.31 1.79
CA LEU A 143 9.48 -4.90 1.97
C LEU A 143 10.68 -4.09 2.49
N TYR A 144 11.42 -4.61 3.47
CA TYR A 144 12.65 -3.97 3.93
C TYR A 144 13.70 -3.87 2.82
N PHE A 145 13.85 -4.92 2.02
CA PHE A 145 14.74 -4.90 0.86
C PHE A 145 14.34 -3.79 -0.12
N LYS A 146 13.05 -3.69 -0.44
CA LYS A 146 12.52 -2.62 -1.31
C LYS A 146 12.74 -1.22 -0.72
N LEU A 147 12.55 -1.07 0.59
CA LEU A 147 12.78 0.19 1.30
C LEU A 147 14.25 0.63 1.20
N ALA A 148 15.19 -0.31 1.39
CA ALA A 148 16.61 -0.05 1.24
C ALA A 148 16.99 0.36 -0.20
N GLU A 149 16.43 -0.29 -1.23
CA GLU A 149 16.60 0.13 -2.63
C GLU A 149 16.18 1.59 -2.84
N VAL A 150 15.06 2.01 -2.22
CA VAL A 150 14.54 3.37 -2.34
C VAL A 150 15.45 4.39 -1.61
N TYR A 151 16.06 4.02 -0.49
CA TYR A 151 17.06 4.87 0.16
C TYR A 151 18.34 4.98 -0.67
N ILE A 152 18.78 3.88 -1.29
CA ILE A 152 19.91 3.88 -2.21
C ILE A 152 19.65 4.80 -3.41
N SER A 153 18.44 4.77 -3.99
CA SER A 153 18.09 5.66 -5.11
C SER A 153 18.05 7.14 -4.71
N GLN A 154 17.91 7.45 -3.43
CA GLN A 154 17.99 8.81 -2.87
C GLN A 154 19.41 9.20 -2.40
N TYR A 155 20.41 8.33 -2.56
CA TYR A 155 21.76 8.50 -2.02
C TYR A 155 21.81 8.59 -0.48
N LEU A 156 20.83 8.00 0.20
CA LEU A 156 20.73 7.94 1.66
C LEU A 156 21.31 6.61 2.16
N TRP A 157 22.63 6.55 2.29
CA TRP A 157 23.35 5.31 2.61
C TRP A 157 23.14 4.80 4.04
N LEU A 158 23.14 5.71 5.03
CA LEU A 158 23.00 5.31 6.44
C LEU A 158 21.61 4.74 6.76
N PRO A 159 20.49 5.39 6.35
CA PRO A 159 19.16 4.80 6.52
C PRO A 159 19.02 3.47 5.77
N ALA A 160 19.60 3.35 4.57
CA ALA A 160 19.60 2.09 3.84
C ALA A 160 20.27 0.97 4.65
N LEU A 161 21.44 1.22 5.24
CA LEU A 161 22.15 0.23 6.06
C LEU A 161 21.33 -0.17 7.30
N GLU A 162 20.81 0.81 8.04
CA GLU A 162 19.97 0.55 9.23
C GLU A 162 18.77 -0.35 8.89
N THR A 163 18.14 -0.13 7.74
CA THR A 163 16.98 -0.92 7.31
C THR A 163 17.34 -2.34 6.89
N VAL A 164 18.55 -2.55 6.37
CA VAL A 164 19.08 -3.88 6.06
C VAL A 164 19.42 -4.63 7.35
N ASP A 165 20.02 -3.96 8.32
CA ASP A 165 20.32 -4.54 9.63
C ASP A 165 19.04 -5.00 10.34
N ASP A 166 17.99 -4.18 10.30
CA ASP A 166 16.68 -4.53 10.83
C ASP A 166 16.07 -5.75 10.12
N ALA A 167 16.25 -5.85 8.80
CA ALA A 167 15.80 -7.01 8.03
C ALA A 167 16.61 -8.28 8.36
N LEU A 168 17.92 -8.14 8.60
CA LEU A 168 18.81 -9.24 8.98
C LEU A 168 18.50 -9.77 10.40
N LYS A 169 18.04 -8.92 11.32
CA LYS A 169 17.51 -9.37 12.62
C LYS A 169 16.33 -10.32 12.46
N LEU A 170 15.48 -10.11 11.44
CA LEU A 170 14.35 -10.99 11.12
C LEU A 170 14.80 -12.27 10.41
N GLN A 171 15.72 -12.17 9.45
CA GLN A 171 16.23 -13.31 8.68
C GLN A 171 17.76 -13.23 8.52
N PRO A 172 18.54 -13.77 9.47
CA PRO A 172 20.00 -13.59 9.50
C PRO A 172 20.74 -14.35 8.39
N ARG A 173 20.09 -15.33 7.74
CA ARG A 173 20.69 -16.16 6.69
C ARG A 173 20.25 -15.77 5.28
N ASN A 174 19.64 -14.59 5.12
CA ASN A 174 19.20 -14.14 3.80
C ASN A 174 20.39 -13.59 3.00
N ALA A 175 20.82 -14.36 1.99
CA ALA A 175 21.99 -14.02 1.17
C ALA A 175 21.86 -12.66 0.47
N LYS A 176 20.66 -12.25 0.06
CA LYS A 176 20.45 -10.97 -0.63
C LYS A 176 20.71 -9.78 0.31
N LEU A 177 20.27 -9.90 1.56
CA LEU A 177 20.47 -8.86 2.57
C LEU A 177 21.94 -8.73 2.96
N LEU A 178 22.64 -9.86 3.16
CA LEU A 178 24.08 -9.87 3.48
C LEU A 178 24.94 -9.22 2.37
N VAL A 179 24.65 -9.55 1.11
CA VAL A 179 25.34 -8.92 -0.04
C VAL A 179 25.09 -7.40 -0.06
N MET A 180 23.87 -6.97 0.26
CA MET A 180 23.53 -5.55 0.29
C MET A 180 24.20 -4.82 1.45
N GLU A 181 24.26 -5.43 2.63
CA GLU A 181 24.97 -4.92 3.82
C GLU A 181 26.46 -4.69 3.52
N GLU A 182 27.14 -5.68 2.91
CA GLU A 182 28.55 -5.57 2.53
C GLU A 182 28.79 -4.45 1.51
N HIS A 183 27.93 -4.36 0.49
CA HIS A 183 27.99 -3.30 -0.51
C HIS A 183 27.78 -1.91 0.12
N LEU A 184 26.80 -1.75 1.02
CA LEU A 184 26.54 -0.49 1.70
C LEU A 184 27.68 -0.11 2.66
N SER A 185 28.18 -1.06 3.43
CA SER A 185 29.28 -0.86 4.38
C SER A 185 30.55 -0.41 3.67
N SER A 186 30.93 -1.09 2.58
CA SER A 186 32.08 -0.68 1.76
C SER A 186 31.89 0.70 1.15
N ARG A 187 30.69 1.03 0.65
CA ARG A 187 30.37 2.35 0.09
C ARG A 187 30.52 3.48 1.12
N ILE A 188 29.96 3.30 2.32
CA ILE A 188 30.02 4.29 3.40
C ILE A 188 31.45 4.56 3.85
N LEU A 189 32.29 3.52 3.89
CA LEU A 189 33.72 3.67 4.21
C LEU A 189 34.49 4.46 3.14
N LEU A 190 34.06 4.39 1.88
CA LEU A 190 34.69 5.10 0.76
C LEU A 190 34.18 6.55 0.61
N ASP A 191 32.91 6.82 0.93
CA ASP A 191 32.23 8.12 0.73
C ASP A 191 32.31 9.06 1.97
N LEU A 192 33.48 9.19 2.61
CA LEU A 192 33.70 10.15 3.73
C LEU A 192 33.65 11.63 3.28
N SER A 193 32.51 12.06 2.75
CA SER A 193 32.04 13.44 2.82
C SER A 193 30.56 13.37 3.21
N PRO A 194 30.17 13.87 4.39
CA PRO A 194 28.78 13.82 4.80
C PRO A 194 27.98 14.69 3.83
N THR A 195 27.16 14.06 2.98
CA THR A 195 26.10 14.79 2.30
C THR A 195 25.22 15.37 3.41
N PRO A 196 25.09 16.71 3.52
CA PRO A 196 24.28 17.28 4.56
C PRO A 196 22.87 16.78 4.32
N TYR A 197 22.35 16.08 5.32
CA TYR A 197 20.93 15.73 5.45
C TYR A 197 20.12 17.02 5.35
N LEU A 198 19.78 17.43 4.13
CA LEU A 198 18.74 18.40 3.91
C LEU A 198 17.45 17.66 4.23
N ASN A 199 17.00 17.83 5.47
CA ASN A 199 15.60 17.71 5.82
C ASN A 199 14.83 18.65 4.89
N ILE A 200 14.48 18.18 3.70
CA ILE A 200 13.37 18.73 2.92
C ILE A 200 12.11 18.25 3.64
N ARG A 201 11.94 18.70 4.89
CA ARG A 201 10.59 19.01 5.35
C ARG A 201 10.14 20.05 4.34
N LYS A 202 9.28 19.63 3.40
CA LYS A 202 8.37 20.58 2.74
C LYS A 202 7.90 21.46 3.89
N ASN A 203 8.31 22.73 3.90
CA ASN A 203 7.76 23.69 4.81
C ASN A 203 6.27 23.61 4.58
N GLN A 204 5.56 22.91 5.47
CA GLN A 204 4.12 22.97 5.57
C GLN A 204 3.87 24.40 6.02
N HIS A 205 3.86 25.33 5.07
CA HIS A 205 3.19 26.60 5.25
C HIS A 205 1.74 26.20 5.48
N LYS A 206 1.37 26.01 6.74
CA LYS A 206 -0.01 25.81 7.15
C LYS A 206 -0.75 27.04 6.64
N LEU A 207 -1.48 26.88 5.54
CA LEU A 207 -2.31 27.92 4.97
C LEU A 207 -3.31 28.34 6.05
N GLN A 208 -3.04 29.48 6.68
CA GLN A 208 -3.86 29.98 7.76
C GLN A 208 -5.12 30.60 7.14
N LYS A 209 -6.15 29.77 6.94
CA LYS A 209 -7.46 30.24 6.47
C LYS A 209 -8.00 31.26 7.46
N ASN A 210 -8.37 32.43 6.96
CA ASN A 210 -8.95 33.49 7.77
C ASN A 210 -10.34 33.05 8.24
N LYS A 211 -10.61 33.11 9.56
CA LYS A 211 -11.93 32.78 10.12
C LYS A 211 -12.96 33.89 9.87
N SER A 212 -12.53 35.08 9.46
CA SER A 212 -13.38 36.22 9.13
C SER A 212 -13.02 36.78 7.76
N LEU A 213 -13.97 36.81 6.83
CA LEU A 213 -13.77 37.41 5.51
C LEU A 213 -13.51 38.92 5.66
N HIS A 214 -12.38 39.40 5.16
CA HIS A 214 -12.01 40.82 5.21
C HIS A 214 -12.08 41.43 3.81
N CYS A 215 -13.13 42.21 3.57
CA CYS A 215 -13.37 42.89 2.29
C CYS A 215 -13.04 44.38 2.41
N PHE A 216 -12.38 44.93 1.39
CA PHE A 216 -12.12 46.36 1.33
C PHE A 216 -12.22 46.89 -0.11
N TYR A 217 -12.45 48.19 -0.23
CA TYR A 217 -12.46 48.88 -1.52
C TYR A 217 -11.13 49.56 -1.74
N GLN A 218 -10.42 49.16 -2.78
CA GLN A 218 -9.13 49.76 -3.08
C GLN A 218 -9.32 51.03 -3.90
N ARG A 219 -9.06 52.18 -3.27
CA ARG A 219 -9.02 53.49 -3.92
C ARG A 219 -7.58 54.00 -3.88
N LYS A 220 -6.80 53.68 -4.91
CA LYS A 220 -5.46 54.29 -5.06
C LYS A 220 -5.59 55.63 -5.78
N LYS A 221 -4.97 56.68 -5.20
CA LYS A 221 -4.93 58.04 -5.77
C LYS A 221 -4.14 58.14 -7.09
N GLU A 222 -3.37 57.11 -7.45
CA GLU A 222 -2.50 57.11 -8.64
C GLU A 222 -3.26 56.88 -9.96
N HIS A 223 -4.48 56.34 -9.93
CA HIS A 223 -5.26 56.09 -11.14
C HIS A 223 -6.64 56.73 -11.05
N SER A 224 -6.87 57.75 -11.87
CA SER A 224 -8.11 58.56 -11.90
C SER A 224 -9.37 57.73 -12.13
N PHE A 225 -9.26 56.59 -12.82
CA PHE A 225 -10.36 55.65 -13.08
C PHE A 225 -10.87 54.96 -11.79
N LEU A 226 -9.99 54.67 -10.82
CA LEU A 226 -10.35 54.01 -9.56
C LEU A 226 -11.07 54.92 -8.55
N LEU A 227 -11.20 56.22 -8.86
CA LEU A 227 -12.01 57.17 -8.09
C LEU A 227 -13.50 57.04 -8.40
N LEU A 228 -13.85 56.69 -9.65
CA LEU A 228 -15.23 56.55 -10.12
C LEU A 228 -15.76 55.13 -9.90
N THR A 229 -14.90 54.12 -10.02
CA THR A 229 -15.24 52.71 -9.77
C THR A 229 -14.19 52.08 -8.87
N SER A 230 -14.50 51.96 -7.58
CA SER A 230 -13.59 51.31 -6.63
C SER A 230 -13.57 49.80 -6.83
N LEU A 231 -12.37 49.23 -6.98
CA LEU A 231 -12.18 47.78 -7.07
C LEU A 231 -12.53 47.14 -5.73
N LYS A 232 -13.37 46.11 -5.77
CA LYS A 232 -13.76 45.37 -4.58
C LYS A 232 -12.74 44.24 -4.38
N ALA A 233 -12.02 44.29 -3.26
CA ALA A 233 -11.01 43.31 -2.93
C ALA A 233 -11.43 42.48 -1.70
N GLU A 234 -11.11 41.19 -1.72
CA GLU A 234 -11.36 40.26 -0.62
C GLU A 234 -10.07 39.49 -0.29
N ILE A 235 -9.68 39.49 0.98
CA ILE A 235 -8.49 38.77 1.45
C ILE A 235 -8.88 37.33 1.78
N VAL A 236 -8.32 36.38 1.04
CA VAL A 236 -8.62 34.94 1.17
C VAL A 236 -7.60 34.23 2.07
N PHE A 237 -6.31 34.58 1.95
CA PHE A 237 -5.24 34.05 2.80
C PHE A 237 -4.36 35.19 3.32
N LEU A 238 -3.86 35.05 4.55
CA LEU A 238 -2.95 36.00 5.18
C LEU A 238 -1.47 35.65 4.95
N ASP A 239 -1.16 34.35 4.87
CA ASP A 239 0.19 33.86 4.62
C ASP A 239 0.17 32.59 3.73
N PRO A 240 0.58 32.67 2.45
CA PRO A 240 0.90 33.92 1.75
C PRO A 240 -0.35 34.81 1.57
N LEU A 241 -0.16 36.13 1.48
CA LEU A 241 -1.26 37.06 1.28
C LEU A 241 -1.88 36.86 -0.11
N ILE A 242 -3.13 36.38 -0.17
CA ILE A 242 -3.88 36.18 -1.41
C ILE A 242 -5.13 37.05 -1.37
N VAL A 243 -5.26 37.94 -2.35
CA VAL A 243 -6.36 38.90 -2.49
C VAL A 243 -7.07 38.67 -3.82
N LEU A 244 -8.38 38.43 -3.76
CA LEU A 244 -9.25 38.35 -4.94
C LEU A 244 -9.84 39.73 -5.25
N TYR A 245 -9.76 40.16 -6.50
CA TYR A 245 -10.39 41.38 -7.00
C TYR A 245 -11.63 41.02 -7.83
N HIS A 246 -12.72 41.73 -7.57
CA HIS A 246 -14.00 41.60 -8.27
C HIS A 246 -14.30 42.86 -9.10
#